data_AF-A0A229TL22-F1
#
_entry.id   AF-A0A229TL22-F1
#
_cell.length_a   1.000
_cell.length_b   1.000
_cell.length_c   1.000
_cell.angle_alpha   90.00
_cell.angle_beta   90.00
_cell.angle_gamma   90.00
#
_symmetry.space_group_name_H-M   'P 1'
#
loop_
_entity.id
_entity.type
_entity.pdbx_description
1 polymer ?
#
loop_
_entity_poly.entity_id
_entity_poly.type
_entity_poly.pdbx_seq_one_letter_code
_entity_poly.pdbx_strand_id
1 'polypeptide(L)'
;MLTLTRTLAGLTEDGAARLRGLLLRQLIRMPHGRPGEFVVLHLFLMPPEPGGTRYALYEVAQPLVDEPLAQVQGRALSELQAVHGDPRLVPGADQGWRGTDPARRGVYLGTGARFTGSRPGITGTTIARLVDHTAVMFVLDEARQPVFLQSSKELVVAGERLPPSPEIPALGKPPFLLIDALVAYLRNAS
;
A
#
# COMPACT_ATOMS: atom_id res chain seq x y z
N MET A 1 -8.10 4.75 -14.00
CA MET A 1 -8.41 3.88 -12.83
C MET A 1 -9.18 4.71 -11.80
N LEU A 2 -10.19 4.18 -11.11
CA LEU A 2 -10.88 4.96 -10.07
C LEU A 2 -9.97 5.09 -8.84
N THR A 3 -9.77 6.33 -8.35
CA THR A 3 -9.01 6.62 -7.12
C THR A 3 -9.94 7.19 -6.05
N LEU A 4 -9.67 6.91 -4.77
CA LEU A 4 -10.47 7.47 -3.67
C LEU A 4 -10.21 8.96 -3.41
N THR A 5 -9.41 9.63 -4.25
CA THR A 5 -8.99 11.02 -4.03
C THR A 5 -10.17 11.98 -3.86
N ARG A 6 -11.25 11.82 -4.65
CA ARG A 6 -12.47 12.64 -4.50
C ARG A 6 -13.25 12.32 -3.23
N THR A 7 -13.35 11.04 -2.86
CA THR A 7 -14.03 10.61 -1.63
C THR A 7 -13.28 11.11 -0.39
N LEU A 8 -11.94 11.08 -0.42
CA LEU A 8 -11.09 11.61 0.64
C LEU A 8 -11.18 13.12 0.77
N ALA A 9 -11.27 13.85 -0.35
CA ALA A 9 -11.44 15.30 -0.34
C ALA A 9 -12.75 15.76 0.31
N GLY A 10 -13.77 14.89 0.37
CA GLY A 10 -15.03 15.16 1.06
C GLY A 10 -15.07 14.78 2.53
N LEU A 11 -14.01 14.14 3.07
CA LEU A 11 -13.95 13.78 4.48
C LEU A 11 -13.42 14.94 5.33
N THR A 12 -13.89 15.00 6.58
CA THR A 12 -13.22 15.80 7.61
C THR A 12 -11.84 15.22 7.92
N GLU A 13 -10.93 16.00 8.51
CA GLU A 13 -9.63 15.46 8.94
C GLU A 13 -9.76 14.29 9.92
N ASP A 14 -10.77 14.30 10.80
CA ASP A 14 -11.07 13.17 11.68
C ASP A 14 -11.49 11.92 10.88
N GLY A 15 -12.36 12.09 9.88
CA GLY A 15 -12.75 11.02 8.97
C GLY A 15 -11.56 10.45 8.19
N ALA A 16 -10.67 11.32 7.71
CA ALA A 16 -9.45 10.93 7.03
C ALA A 16 -8.50 10.16 7.96
N ALA A 17 -8.27 10.64 9.19
CA ALA A 17 -7.42 9.97 10.17
C ALA A 17 -7.95 8.56 10.54
N ARG A 18 -9.27 8.41 10.68
CA ARG A 18 -9.93 7.10 10.88
C ARG A 18 -9.77 6.17 9.70
N LEU A 19 -9.93 6.67 8.48
CA LEU A 19 -9.74 5.86 7.28
C LEU A 19 -8.28 5.40 7.17
N ARG A 20 -7.31 6.30 7.36
CA ARG A 20 -5.87 5.93 7.37
C ARG A 20 -5.57 4.84 8.41
N GLY A 21 -6.11 4.97 9.62
CA GLY A 21 -5.94 3.97 10.68
C GLY A 21 -6.61 2.63 10.36
N LEU A 22 -7.78 2.63 9.71
CA LEU A 22 -8.41 1.41 9.22
C LEU A 22 -7.56 0.72 8.14
N LEU A 23 -7.05 1.49 7.16
CA LEU A 23 -6.17 0.98 6.11
C LEU A 23 -4.91 0.36 6.72
N LEU A 24 -4.28 1.04 7.66
CA LEU A 24 -3.10 0.53 8.36
C LEU A 24 -3.38 -0.80 9.08
N ARG A 25 -4.49 -0.89 9.83
CA ARG A 25 -4.85 -2.14 10.53
C ARG A 25 -5.04 -3.31 9.57
N GLN A 26 -5.59 -3.06 8.39
CA GLN A 26 -5.76 -4.10 7.38
C GLN A 26 -4.42 -4.49 6.75
N LEU A 27 -3.56 -3.50 6.44
CA LEU A 27 -2.21 -3.75 5.92
C LEU A 27 -1.37 -4.63 6.86
N ILE A 28 -1.45 -4.37 8.18
CA ILE A 28 -0.77 -5.18 9.20
C ILE A 28 -1.26 -6.64 9.20
N ARG A 29 -2.54 -6.86 8.88
CA ARG A 29 -3.18 -8.19 8.88
C ARG A 29 -3.01 -8.95 7.57
N MET A 30 -2.59 -8.29 6.50
CA MET A 30 -2.43 -8.93 5.19
C MET A 30 -1.34 -10.01 5.21
N PRO A 31 -1.47 -11.06 4.39
CA PRO A 31 -0.44 -12.08 4.24
C PRO A 31 0.91 -11.43 3.91
N HIS A 32 1.96 -11.83 4.63
CA HIS A 32 3.32 -11.42 4.30
C HIS A 32 3.93 -12.48 3.38
N GLY A 33 4.68 -12.01 2.37
CA GLY A 33 5.37 -12.88 1.41
C GLY A 33 6.39 -13.80 2.08
N ARG A 34 7.10 -14.58 1.27
CA ARG A 34 8.13 -15.50 1.78
C ARG A 34 9.30 -14.71 2.34
N PRO A 35 10.06 -15.24 3.32
CA PRO A 35 11.29 -14.60 3.78
C PRO A 35 12.26 -14.36 2.62
N GLY A 36 12.90 -13.19 2.61
CA GLY A 36 13.85 -12.77 1.56
C GLY A 36 13.20 -12.09 0.35
N GLU A 37 11.89 -11.87 0.36
CA GLU A 37 11.19 -11.22 -0.75
C GLU A 37 11.16 -9.70 -0.60
N PHE A 38 11.34 -9.02 -1.73
CA PHE A 38 11.04 -7.61 -1.90
C PHE A 38 9.88 -7.47 -2.89
N VAL A 39 8.77 -6.88 -2.44
CA VAL A 39 7.56 -6.76 -3.25
C VAL A 39 7.06 -5.32 -3.27
N VAL A 40 6.53 -4.89 -4.43
CA VAL A 40 5.65 -3.72 -4.52
C VAL A 40 4.23 -4.17 -4.18
N LEU A 41 3.52 -3.34 -3.44
CA LEU A 41 2.13 -3.56 -3.07
C LEU A 41 1.28 -2.46 -3.70
N HIS A 42 0.17 -2.82 -4.33
CA HIS A 42 -0.86 -1.87 -4.74
C HIS A 42 -2.15 -2.15 -3.96
N LEU A 43 -2.69 -1.13 -3.32
CA LEU A 43 -3.81 -1.26 -2.40
C LEU A 43 -5.10 -0.85 -3.07
N PHE A 44 -6.16 -1.63 -2.86
CA PHE A 44 -7.47 -1.39 -3.43
C PHE A 44 -8.57 -1.58 -2.41
N LEU A 45 -9.53 -0.65 -2.42
CA LEU A 45 -10.78 -0.74 -1.68
C LEU A 45 -11.86 -1.23 -2.63
N MET A 46 -12.40 -2.42 -2.37
CA MET A 46 -13.65 -2.84 -2.98
C MET A 46 -14.81 -2.15 -2.25
N PRO A 47 -15.63 -1.33 -2.94
CA PRO A 47 -16.89 -0.87 -2.40
C PRO A 47 -17.87 -2.03 -2.27
N PRO A 48 -18.85 -1.95 -1.34
CA PRO A 48 -19.89 -2.95 -1.23
C PRO A 48 -20.66 -3.11 -2.55
N GLU A 49 -21.22 -4.29 -2.75
CA GLU A 49 -22.22 -4.49 -3.79
C GLU A 49 -23.48 -3.66 -3.50
N PRO A 50 -24.30 -3.33 -4.52
CA PRO A 50 -25.59 -2.70 -4.29
C PRO A 50 -26.41 -3.47 -3.23
N GLY A 51 -26.82 -2.79 -2.16
CA GLY A 51 -27.52 -3.40 -1.01
C GLY A 51 -26.62 -4.00 0.07
N GLY A 52 -25.31 -4.07 -0.17
CA GLY A 52 -24.31 -4.44 0.82
C GLY A 52 -23.79 -3.24 1.62
N THR A 53 -23.21 -3.53 2.78
CA THR A 53 -22.62 -2.50 3.67
C THR A 53 -21.13 -2.71 3.93
N ARG A 54 -20.56 -3.81 3.44
CA ARG A 54 -19.18 -4.21 3.76
C ARG A 54 -18.22 -3.83 2.64
N TYR A 55 -17.26 -2.99 2.97
CA TYR A 55 -16.06 -2.76 2.16
C TYR A 55 -15.07 -3.91 2.36
N ALA A 56 -14.29 -4.22 1.34
CA ALA A 56 -13.16 -5.14 1.44
C ALA A 56 -11.87 -4.44 1.00
N LEU A 57 -10.78 -4.64 1.75
CA LEU A 57 -9.45 -4.21 1.33
C LEU A 57 -8.70 -5.42 0.76
N TYR A 58 -8.06 -5.24 -0.39
CA TYR A 58 -7.12 -6.22 -0.92
C TYR A 58 -5.85 -5.53 -1.41
N GLU A 59 -4.77 -6.30 -1.48
CA GLU A 59 -3.51 -5.87 -2.06
C GLU A 59 -3.21 -6.68 -3.32
N VAL A 60 -2.44 -6.07 -4.21
CA VAL A 60 -1.78 -6.73 -5.32
C VAL A 60 -0.28 -6.63 -5.09
N ALA A 61 0.36 -7.74 -4.78
CA ALA A 61 1.78 -7.86 -4.52
C ALA A 61 2.52 -8.30 -5.80
N GLN A 62 3.52 -7.53 -6.21
CA GLN A 62 4.40 -7.83 -7.31
C GLN A 62 5.83 -8.03 -6.79
N PRO A 63 6.41 -9.24 -6.91
CA PRO A 63 7.81 -9.46 -6.62
C PRO A 63 8.71 -8.61 -7.51
N LEU A 64 9.74 -8.03 -6.91
CA LEU A 64 10.78 -7.29 -7.61
C LEU A 64 12.07 -8.10 -7.66
N VAL A 65 12.84 -7.88 -8.72
CA VAL A 65 14.18 -8.42 -8.87
C VAL A 65 15.16 -7.54 -8.11
N ASP A 66 16.19 -8.15 -7.52
CA ASP A 66 17.29 -7.46 -6.86
C ASP A 66 18.21 -6.81 -7.91
N GLU A 67 17.85 -5.59 -8.30
CA GLU A 67 18.54 -4.77 -9.31
C GLU A 67 18.72 -3.33 -8.78
N PRO A 68 19.61 -2.52 -9.38
CA PRO A 68 19.71 -1.10 -9.04
C PRO A 68 18.36 -0.39 -9.14
N LEU A 69 18.06 0.48 -8.17
CA LEU A 69 16.74 1.13 -8.04
C LEU A 69 16.21 1.76 -9.34
N ALA A 70 17.07 2.43 -10.11
CA ALA A 70 16.64 3.07 -11.36
C ALA A 70 16.13 2.06 -12.39
N GLN A 71 16.71 0.85 -12.44
CA GLN A 71 16.28 -0.23 -13.32
C GLN A 71 14.96 -0.83 -12.83
N VAL A 72 14.86 -1.10 -11.52
CA VAL A 72 13.62 -1.57 -10.88
C VAL A 72 12.46 -0.60 -11.15
N GLN A 73 12.69 0.71 -10.97
CA GLN A 73 11.70 1.74 -11.22
C GLN A 73 11.30 1.81 -12.69
N GLY A 74 12.28 1.82 -13.60
CA GLY A 74 12.01 1.85 -15.05
C GLY A 74 11.21 0.63 -15.51
N ARG A 75 11.53 -0.55 -14.99
CA ARG A 75 10.83 -1.80 -15.28
C ARG A 75 9.40 -1.79 -14.75
N ALA A 76 9.21 -1.48 -13.46
CA ALA A 76 7.88 -1.46 -12.85
C ALA A 76 6.94 -0.46 -13.55
N LEU A 77 7.47 0.69 -13.96
CA LEU A 77 6.71 1.66 -14.76
C LEU A 77 6.37 1.13 -16.15
N SER A 78 7.32 0.52 -16.85
CA SER A 78 7.09 -0.09 -18.17
C SER A 78 6.04 -1.19 -18.12
N GLU A 79 6.11 -2.06 -17.11
CA GLU A 79 5.14 -3.14 -16.91
C GLU A 79 3.73 -2.59 -16.62
N LEU A 80 3.62 -1.56 -15.79
CA LEU A 80 2.34 -0.86 -15.58
C LEU A 80 1.82 -0.20 -16.86
N GLN A 81 2.69 0.43 -17.64
CA GLN A 81 2.33 1.04 -18.92
C GLN A 81 1.77 0.01 -19.91
N ALA A 82 2.41 -1.16 -20.00
CA ALA A 82 1.99 -2.26 -20.88
C ALA A 82 0.57 -2.78 -20.56
N VAL A 83 0.10 -2.60 -19.32
CA VAL A 83 -1.23 -3.00 -18.88
C VAL A 83 -2.15 -1.82 -18.59
N HIS A 84 -1.87 -0.68 -19.21
CA HIS A 84 -2.67 0.54 -19.12
C HIS A 84 -2.92 1.04 -17.68
N GLY A 85 -1.92 0.86 -16.81
CA GLY A 85 -1.96 1.35 -15.44
C GLY A 85 -2.88 0.56 -14.51
N ASP A 86 -3.20 -0.70 -14.82
CA ASP A 86 -3.88 -1.61 -13.89
C ASP A 86 -2.88 -2.62 -13.26
N PRO A 87 -2.42 -2.40 -12.02
CA PRO A 87 -1.47 -3.29 -11.35
C PRO A 87 -1.89 -4.75 -11.28
N ARG A 88 -3.21 -5.03 -11.28
CA ARG A 88 -3.78 -6.39 -11.24
C ARG A 88 -3.41 -7.23 -12.45
N LEU A 89 -3.06 -6.58 -13.55
CA LEU A 89 -2.75 -7.19 -14.84
C LEU A 89 -1.24 -7.35 -15.08
N VAL A 90 -0.39 -6.79 -14.21
CA VAL A 90 1.06 -6.86 -14.36
C VAL A 90 1.53 -8.33 -14.28
N PRO A 91 2.38 -8.80 -15.21
CA PRO A 91 2.93 -10.14 -15.15
C PRO A 91 3.67 -10.41 -13.83
N GLY A 92 3.41 -11.57 -13.22
CA GLY A 92 4.04 -11.96 -11.95
C GLY A 92 3.43 -11.31 -10.70
N ALA A 93 2.51 -10.35 -10.85
CA ALA A 93 1.69 -9.90 -9.74
C ALA A 93 0.81 -11.04 -9.22
N ASP A 94 0.59 -11.08 -7.91
CA ASP A 94 -0.29 -12.07 -7.32
C ASP A 94 -1.70 -11.98 -7.93
N GLN A 95 -2.40 -13.11 -7.96
CA GLN A 95 -3.74 -13.21 -8.54
C GLN A 95 -4.79 -13.47 -7.46
N GLY A 96 -4.41 -13.36 -6.17
CA GLY A 96 -5.31 -13.60 -5.04
C GLY A 96 -6.48 -12.63 -5.01
N TRP A 97 -6.26 -11.41 -5.51
CA TRP A 97 -7.29 -10.39 -5.66
C TRP A 97 -8.50 -10.86 -6.48
N ARG A 98 -8.38 -11.82 -7.40
CA ARG A 98 -9.50 -12.27 -8.26
C ARG A 98 -10.65 -12.88 -7.45
N GLY A 99 -10.35 -13.50 -6.31
CA GLY A 99 -11.37 -14.02 -5.41
C GLY A 99 -12.16 -12.94 -4.69
N THR A 100 -11.56 -11.75 -4.51
CA THR A 100 -12.20 -10.60 -3.87
C THR A 100 -12.84 -9.68 -4.91
N ASP A 101 -12.17 -9.40 -6.02
CA ASP A 101 -12.56 -8.43 -7.05
C ASP A 101 -12.56 -8.98 -8.48
N PRO A 102 -13.41 -9.96 -8.80
CA PRO A 102 -13.43 -10.58 -10.13
C PRO A 102 -13.80 -9.58 -11.24
N ALA A 103 -14.61 -8.58 -10.90
CA ALA A 103 -15.06 -7.53 -11.83
C ALA A 103 -14.13 -6.30 -11.86
N ARG A 104 -13.00 -6.32 -11.13
CA ARG A 104 -12.01 -5.24 -11.09
C ARG A 104 -12.58 -3.85 -10.72
N ARG A 105 -13.60 -3.82 -9.86
CA ARG A 105 -14.30 -2.59 -9.40
C ARG A 105 -13.58 -1.86 -8.26
N GLY A 106 -12.52 -2.45 -7.72
CA GLY A 106 -11.72 -1.88 -6.64
C GLY A 106 -11.18 -0.49 -6.97
N VAL A 107 -11.25 0.39 -5.98
CA VAL A 107 -10.76 1.77 -6.05
C VAL A 107 -9.36 1.81 -5.46
N TYR A 108 -8.42 2.41 -6.18
CA TYR A 108 -7.03 2.46 -5.77
C TYR A 108 -6.82 3.36 -4.54
N LEU A 109 -5.97 2.89 -3.63
CA LEU A 109 -5.73 3.45 -2.29
C LEU A 109 -4.28 3.85 -2.03
N GLY A 110 -3.33 3.35 -2.81
CA GLY A 110 -1.92 3.66 -2.60
C GLY A 110 -1.01 2.55 -3.08
N THR A 111 0.28 2.84 -3.04
CA THR A 111 1.34 1.88 -3.33
C THR A 111 2.26 1.77 -2.11
N GLY A 112 2.77 0.58 -1.87
CA GLY A 112 3.79 0.32 -0.88
C GLY A 112 4.90 -0.59 -1.38
N ALA A 113 5.85 -0.81 -0.49
CA ALA A 113 6.97 -1.70 -0.62
C ALA A 113 7.03 -2.53 0.66
N ARG A 114 7.14 -3.85 0.51
CA ARG A 114 7.30 -4.77 1.65
C ARG A 114 8.59 -5.56 1.49
N PHE A 115 9.34 -5.58 2.58
CA PHE A 115 10.62 -6.27 2.72
C PHE A 115 10.46 -7.33 3.80
N THR A 116 10.56 -8.59 3.43
CA THR A 116 10.57 -9.70 4.39
C THR A 116 12.04 -10.10 4.60
N GLY A 117 12.63 -9.65 5.70
CA GLY A 117 14.03 -9.93 6.00
C GLY A 117 14.23 -11.30 6.67
N SER A 118 15.48 -11.73 6.79
CA SER A 118 15.91 -12.87 7.61
C SER A 118 16.38 -12.46 9.01
N ARG A 119 16.19 -11.18 9.39
CA ARG A 119 16.64 -10.67 10.69
C ARG A 119 15.84 -11.36 11.81
N PRO A 120 16.50 -11.97 12.80
CA PRO A 120 15.81 -12.60 13.93
C PRO A 120 14.87 -11.61 14.63
N GLY A 121 13.65 -12.05 14.91
CA GLY A 121 12.63 -11.25 15.60
C GLY A 121 11.82 -10.30 14.72
N ILE A 122 12.06 -10.23 13.41
CA ILE A 122 11.30 -9.35 12.48
C ILE A 122 10.78 -10.16 11.30
N THR A 123 9.45 -10.12 11.09
CA THR A 123 8.81 -10.75 9.92
C THR A 123 8.92 -9.88 8.67
N GLY A 124 8.83 -8.56 8.84
CA GLY A 124 8.94 -7.66 7.70
C GLY A 124 8.76 -6.19 8.02
N THR A 125 9.19 -5.37 7.07
CA THR A 125 8.99 -3.92 7.06
C THR A 125 8.07 -3.58 5.89
N THR A 126 7.03 -2.80 6.15
CA THR A 126 6.18 -2.25 5.10
C THR A 126 6.29 -0.73 5.12
N ILE A 127 6.48 -0.16 3.94
CA ILE A 127 6.52 1.28 3.69
C ILE A 127 5.47 1.57 2.63
N ALA A 128 4.63 2.60 2.80
CA ALA A 128 3.61 2.92 1.81
C ALA A 128 3.32 4.41 1.70
N ARG A 129 2.80 4.79 0.54
CA ARG A 129 2.18 6.08 0.25
C ARG A 129 0.71 5.86 -0.05
N LEU A 130 -0.15 6.39 0.80
CA LEU A 130 -1.59 6.40 0.55
C LEU A 130 -1.95 7.48 -0.48
N VAL A 131 -3.12 7.35 -1.12
CA VAL A 131 -3.61 8.28 -2.15
C VAL A 131 -3.76 9.73 -1.67
N ASP A 132 -3.84 9.98 -0.36
CA ASP A 132 -3.86 11.32 0.24
C ASP A 132 -2.46 11.83 0.65
N HIS A 133 -1.41 11.21 0.11
CA HIS A 133 0.00 11.48 0.36
C HIS A 133 0.53 11.09 1.75
N THR A 134 -0.28 10.44 2.59
CA THR A 134 0.22 9.93 3.87
C THR A 134 1.31 8.89 3.62
N ALA A 135 2.52 9.17 4.11
CA ALA A 135 3.57 8.18 4.23
C ALA A 135 3.33 7.38 5.52
N VAL A 136 3.44 6.06 5.42
CA VAL A 136 3.42 5.16 6.57
C VAL A 136 4.61 4.21 6.49
N MET A 137 5.17 3.88 7.64
CA MET A 137 6.18 2.84 7.80
C MET A 137 5.85 2.03 9.05
N PHE A 138 5.86 0.72 8.94
CA PHE A 138 5.73 -0.14 10.11
C PHE A 138 6.60 -1.40 9.98
N VAL A 139 6.97 -1.93 11.14
CA VAL A 139 7.76 -3.17 11.27
C VAL A 139 6.96 -4.15 12.10
N LEU A 140 6.85 -5.38 11.61
CA LEU A 140 6.19 -6.47 12.33
C LEU A 140 7.22 -7.45 12.90
N ASP A 141 6.97 -7.90 14.12
CA ASP A 141 7.69 -9.03 14.72
C ASP A 141 7.22 -10.39 14.18
N GLU A 142 7.81 -11.47 14.69
CA GLU A 142 7.44 -12.86 14.36
C GLU A 142 5.99 -13.23 14.75
N ALA A 143 5.42 -12.55 15.74
CA ALA A 143 4.02 -12.68 16.13
C ALA A 143 3.07 -11.79 15.31
N ARG A 144 3.59 -11.15 14.24
CA ARG A 144 2.90 -10.18 13.38
C ARG A 144 2.31 -9.01 14.15
N GLN A 145 2.94 -8.64 15.28
CA GLN A 145 2.60 -7.45 16.02
C GLN A 145 3.45 -6.26 15.56
N PRO A 146 2.86 -5.06 15.43
CA PRO A 146 3.62 -3.88 15.09
C PRO A 146 4.53 -3.48 16.25
N VAL A 147 5.84 -3.62 16.07
CA VAL A 147 6.86 -3.17 17.04
C VAL A 147 7.38 -1.76 16.73
N PHE A 148 7.08 -1.26 15.54
CA PHE A 148 7.39 0.09 15.11
C PHE A 148 6.31 0.58 14.16
N LEU A 149 5.87 1.82 14.32
CA LEU A 149 4.91 2.48 13.45
C LEU A 149 5.21 3.97 13.39
N GLN A 150 5.28 4.51 12.18
CA GLN A 150 5.37 5.93 11.91
C GLN A 150 4.43 6.34 10.77
N SER A 151 3.95 7.58 10.83
CA SER A 151 3.04 8.15 9.85
C SER A 151 3.28 9.65 9.69
N SER A 152 3.16 10.17 8.48
CA SER A 152 3.40 11.59 8.19
C SER A 152 2.17 12.45 8.48
N LYS A 153 1.03 11.80 8.75
CA LYS A 153 -0.23 12.43 9.14
C LYS A 153 -0.83 11.67 10.32
N GLU A 154 -1.73 12.34 11.04
CA GLU A 154 -2.45 11.71 12.15
C GLU A 154 -3.24 10.47 11.69
N LEU A 155 -3.24 9.45 12.54
CA LEU A 155 -4.00 8.21 12.39
C LEU A 155 -4.94 8.03 13.58
N VAL A 156 -6.11 7.44 13.36
CA VAL A 156 -6.97 6.93 14.44
C VAL A 156 -7.04 5.41 14.35
N VAL A 157 -6.35 4.72 15.26
CA VAL A 157 -6.25 3.26 15.29
C VAL A 157 -6.99 2.72 16.50
N ALA A 158 -8.05 1.93 16.28
CA ALA A 158 -8.87 1.36 17.36
C ALA A 158 -9.41 2.41 18.37
N GLY A 159 -9.64 3.65 17.91
CA GLY A 159 -10.12 4.75 18.74
C GLY A 159 -9.02 5.62 19.35
N GLU A 160 -7.77 5.17 19.30
CA GLU A 160 -6.61 5.93 19.75
C GLU A 160 -6.09 6.85 18.64
N ARG A 161 -5.79 8.11 18.99
CA ARG A 161 -5.14 9.07 18.09
C ARG A 161 -3.62 8.92 18.18
N LEU A 162 -3.02 8.58 17.05
CA LEU A 162 -1.56 8.55 16.90
C LEU A 162 -1.13 9.82 16.17
N PRO A 163 -0.34 10.70 16.81
CA PRO A 163 0.13 11.93 16.19
C PRO A 163 1.07 11.63 15.01
N PRO A 164 1.22 12.57 14.06
CA PRO A 164 2.22 12.44 13.02
C PRO A 164 3.63 12.35 13.63
N SER A 165 4.47 11.51 13.05
CA SER A 165 5.89 11.46 13.37
C SER A 165 6.59 12.70 12.80
N PRO A 166 7.40 13.43 13.59
CA PRO A 166 8.07 14.64 13.13
C PRO A 166 8.97 14.38 11.92
N GLU A 167 9.56 13.18 11.84
CA GLU A 167 10.27 12.68 10.67
C GLU A 167 9.99 11.19 10.46
N ILE A 168 9.90 10.77 9.20
CA ILE A 168 9.94 9.35 8.83
C ILE A 168 11.30 9.10 8.16
N PRO A 169 12.21 8.31 8.77
CA PRO A 169 13.58 8.12 8.29
C PRO A 169 13.69 7.55 6.88
N ALA A 170 12.65 6.83 6.44
CA ALA A 170 12.60 6.25 5.10
C ALA A 170 12.26 7.30 4.01
N LEU A 171 11.77 8.50 4.36
CA LEU A 171 11.46 9.52 3.35
C LEU A 171 12.70 9.87 2.52
N GLY A 172 12.53 9.93 1.19
CA GLY A 172 13.62 10.16 0.25
C GLY A 172 14.59 8.98 0.08
N LYS A 173 14.34 7.83 0.73
CA LYS A 173 15.11 6.59 0.53
C LYS A 173 14.55 5.78 -0.65
N PRO A 174 15.34 4.85 -1.23
CA PRO A 174 14.95 4.05 -2.39
C PRO A 174 13.52 3.49 -2.40
N PRO A 175 13.00 2.91 -1.30
CA PRO A 175 11.63 2.40 -1.29
C PRO A 175 10.58 3.48 -1.57
N PHE A 176 10.71 4.65 -0.95
CA PHE A 176 9.79 5.76 -1.18
C PHE A 176 9.96 6.38 -2.56
N LEU A 177 11.19 6.46 -3.08
CA LEU A 177 11.42 6.96 -4.44
C LEU A 177 10.71 6.11 -5.50
N LEU A 178 10.78 4.78 -5.36
CA LEU A 178 10.03 3.85 -6.20
C LEU A 178 8.51 4.05 -6.03
N ILE A 179 8.02 4.02 -4.79
CA ILE A 179 6.60 4.18 -4.49
C ILE A 179 6.06 5.50 -5.07
N ASP A 180 6.77 6.61 -4.86
CA ASP A 180 6.35 7.94 -5.29
C ASP A 180 6.30 8.03 -6.82
N ALA A 181 7.24 7.39 -7.53
CA ALA A 181 7.20 7.29 -8.98
C ALA A 181 5.97 6.52 -9.50
N LEU A 182 5.68 5.36 -8.89
CA LEU A 182 4.52 4.54 -9.26
C LEU A 182 3.20 5.25 -8.95
N VAL A 183 3.09 5.90 -7.79
CA VAL A 183 1.92 6.70 -7.41
C VAL A 183 1.73 7.86 -8.37
N ALA A 184 2.78 8.58 -8.73
CA ALA A 184 2.70 9.67 -9.69
C ALA A 184 2.18 9.19 -11.06
N TYR A 185 2.71 8.07 -11.55
CA TYR A 185 2.25 7.47 -12.81
C TYR A 185 0.77 7.07 -12.75
N LEU A 186 0.37 6.28 -11.74
CA LEU A 186 -1.00 5.76 -11.61
C LEU A 186 -2.05 6.86 -11.47
N ARG A 187 -1.69 8.00 -10.88
CA ARG A 187 -2.58 9.17 -10.80
C ARG A 187 -2.76 9.88 -12.14
N ASN A 188 -1.71 9.93 -12.95
CA ASN A 188 -1.75 10.60 -14.25
C ASN A 188 -2.29 9.71 -15.37
N ALA A 189 -2.25 8.38 -15.20
CA ALA A 189 -2.83 7.42 -16.13
C ALA A 189 -4.36 7.23 -15.95
N SER A 190 -4.97 7.95 -15.01
CA SER A 190 -6.39 7.79 -14.62
C SER A 190 -7.33 8.74 -15.32
#